data_AF-A0A3D4M7V9-F1
#
_entry.id   AF-A0A3D4M7V9-F1
#
_cell.length_a   1.000
_cell.length_b   1.000
_cell.length_c   1.000
_cell.angle_alpha   90.00
_cell.angle_beta   90.00
_cell.angle_gamma   90.00
#
_symmetry.space_group_name_H-M   'P 1'
#
loop_
_entity.id
_entity.type
_entity.pdbx_description
1 polymer ?
#
loop_
_entity_poly.entity_id
_entity_poly.type
_entity_poly.pdbx_seq_one_letter_code
_entity_poly.pdbx_strand_id
1 'polypeptide(L)'
;MAQLMYFQIPMTRFSASLSFLFICLLPFITGNSRLKAQSDSASLQDTFAYEDIFSLNFEEDVTVQLLPLDTIVDIAFRHSPTLRFHEGEVGAARAQVILAKRSWHPYISTFASSSYGSQNIALNTYNPATGSNQTQATNGYTIGATIVLPLSVFTQTPVKIDMMRQELKKFEARVDEAKLRLRREIISEYFKLVTAQRLLKIISEDVQTATLTLNIAEVQFQNGTLPPSEFSRIKNLQTIARTNYELQFREFATAYFQFEALVGVEMFEIKRANHP
;
A
#
# COMPACT_ATOMS: atom_id res chain seq x y z
N MET A 1 -75.99 47.34 -3.13
CA MET A 1 -75.86 48.02 -4.44
C MET A 1 -74.55 48.79 -4.44
N ALA A 2 -73.61 48.38 -5.30
CA ALA A 2 -72.37 49.07 -5.74
C ALA A 2 -71.29 49.43 -4.67
N GLN A 3 -69.98 49.47 -4.91
CA GLN A 3 -69.07 48.96 -5.96
C GLN A 3 -67.60 49.31 -5.53
N LEU A 4 -66.70 48.33 -5.63
CA LEU A 4 -65.24 48.31 -5.90
C LEU A 4 -64.31 49.53 -5.62
N MET A 5 -63.13 49.25 -5.00
CA MET A 5 -61.77 49.18 -5.64
C MET A 5 -60.60 49.70 -4.77
N TYR A 6 -59.40 49.12 -5.03
CA TYR A 6 -58.00 49.45 -4.67
C TYR A 6 -57.39 48.74 -3.44
N PHE A 7 -56.20 48.15 -3.44
CA PHE A 7 -55.18 47.71 -4.42
C PHE A 7 -54.10 46.96 -3.60
N GLN A 8 -53.49 45.89 -4.13
CA GLN A 8 -52.69 44.93 -3.37
C GLN A 8 -51.20 44.89 -3.81
N ILE A 9 -50.30 44.62 -2.83
CA ILE A 9 -48.94 44.01 -2.93
C ILE A 9 -47.78 44.98 -3.31
N PRO A 10 -46.56 44.95 -2.68
CA PRO A 10 -45.76 43.74 -2.38
C PRO A 10 -45.03 43.56 -1.04
N MET A 11 -44.65 42.29 -0.86
CA MET A 11 -43.80 41.67 0.16
C MET A 11 -42.47 41.21 -0.50
N THR A 12 -41.48 40.85 0.33
CA THR A 12 -40.27 39.99 0.12
C THR A 12 -38.93 40.72 0.29
N ARG A 13 -38.18 40.48 1.39
CA ARG A 13 -37.28 39.37 1.81
C ARG A 13 -35.81 39.63 1.43
N PHE A 14 -34.94 39.69 2.43
CA PHE A 14 -33.48 39.82 2.30
C PHE A 14 -32.83 38.57 2.93
N SER A 15 -32.14 37.76 2.12
CA SER A 15 -31.21 36.71 2.56
C SER A 15 -30.00 36.74 1.63
N ALA A 16 -28.80 36.95 2.17
CA ALA A 16 -27.56 36.97 1.40
C ALA A 16 -26.93 35.58 1.38
N SER A 17 -26.82 34.99 0.19
CA SER A 17 -25.97 33.83 -0.11
C SER A 17 -24.83 34.30 -1.04
N LEU A 18 -23.60 33.89 -0.72
CA LEU A 18 -22.39 34.24 -1.45
C LEU A 18 -21.93 33.02 -2.28
N SER A 19 -22.28 33.01 -3.57
CA SER A 19 -21.76 32.06 -4.56
C SER A 19 -21.16 32.86 -5.72
N PHE A 20 -19.83 32.84 -5.84
CA PHE A 20 -19.09 33.46 -6.94
C PHE A 20 -18.94 32.46 -8.09
N LEU A 21 -19.46 32.82 -9.25
CA LEU A 21 -19.45 32.07 -10.50
C LEU A 21 -18.37 32.72 -11.40
N PHE A 22 -17.34 31.97 -11.78
CA PHE A 22 -16.30 32.42 -12.71
C PHE A 22 -16.57 31.80 -14.09
N ILE A 23 -16.94 32.64 -15.05
CA ILE A 23 -17.14 32.34 -16.48
C ILE A 23 -15.80 32.57 -17.18
N CYS A 24 -15.24 31.52 -17.80
CA CYS A 24 -14.13 31.64 -18.74
C CYS A 24 -14.63 31.28 -20.15
N LEU A 25 -14.45 32.24 -21.06
CA LEU A 25 -14.69 32.14 -22.49
C LEU A 25 -13.39 32.54 -23.18
N LEU A 26 -12.94 31.78 -24.19
CA LEU A 26 -12.24 32.19 -25.43
C LEU A 26 -11.72 30.93 -26.18
N PRO A 27 -11.43 31.02 -27.50
CA PRO A 27 -11.79 30.03 -28.52
C PRO A 27 -10.56 29.41 -29.24
N PHE A 28 -10.81 28.77 -30.40
CA PHE A 28 -9.96 28.76 -31.61
C PHE A 28 -9.24 27.43 -32.02
N ILE A 29 -9.47 27.09 -33.30
CA ILE A 29 -8.66 26.35 -34.30
C ILE A 29 -8.85 24.83 -34.48
N THR A 30 -9.43 24.53 -35.65
CA THR A 30 -9.43 23.31 -36.46
C THR A 30 -8.03 22.83 -36.85
N GLY A 31 -7.79 21.51 -36.82
CA GLY A 31 -6.58 20.94 -37.43
C GLY A 31 -6.57 19.42 -37.47
N ASN A 32 -7.18 18.86 -38.52
CA ASN A 32 -6.94 17.49 -38.95
C ASN A 32 -5.44 17.25 -39.19
N SER A 33 -4.88 16.20 -38.60
CA SER A 33 -3.80 15.45 -39.24
C SER A 33 -3.88 13.97 -38.92
N ARG A 34 -3.89 13.19 -40.00
CA ARG A 34 -3.87 11.74 -40.03
C ARG A 34 -2.52 11.27 -39.49
N LEU A 35 -2.51 10.38 -38.51
CA LEU A 35 -1.32 9.61 -38.18
C LEU A 35 -1.30 8.36 -39.07
N LYS A 36 -0.51 8.43 -40.15
CA LYS A 36 0.02 7.26 -40.82
C LYS A 36 1.14 6.68 -39.93
N ALA A 37 1.05 5.38 -39.69
CA ALA A 37 2.13 4.41 -39.62
C ALA A 37 3.44 4.83 -38.92
N GLN A 38 3.71 4.22 -37.76
CA GLN A 38 5.05 3.73 -37.47
C GLN A 38 4.95 2.47 -36.59
N SER A 39 5.05 1.32 -37.26
CA SER A 39 5.62 0.12 -36.68
C SER A 39 7.11 0.37 -36.53
N ASP A 40 7.62 0.47 -35.30
CA ASP A 40 8.99 0.06 -34.95
C ASP A 40 9.27 0.19 -33.45
N SER A 41 9.95 -0.83 -32.91
CA SER A 41 10.61 -0.92 -31.60
C SER A 41 9.75 -1.07 -30.34
N ALA A 42 8.98 -2.17 -30.26
CA ALA A 42 8.68 -2.81 -28.97
C ALA A 42 9.86 -3.70 -28.51
N SER A 43 11.08 -3.13 -28.40
CA SER A 43 12.29 -3.89 -28.04
C SER A 43 13.27 -3.10 -27.17
N LEU A 44 12.78 -2.22 -26.29
CA LEU A 44 13.63 -1.45 -25.37
C LEU A 44 13.06 -1.39 -23.94
N GLN A 45 12.42 -2.47 -23.48
CA GLN A 45 12.03 -2.63 -22.08
C GLN A 45 12.61 -3.89 -21.42
N ASP A 46 12.96 -4.93 -22.19
CA ASP A 46 13.53 -6.18 -21.65
C ASP A 46 15.03 -6.08 -21.29
N THR A 47 15.74 -5.05 -21.74
CA THR A 47 17.20 -4.94 -21.58
C THR A 47 17.62 -4.50 -20.17
N PHE A 48 16.78 -3.75 -19.44
CA PHE A 48 17.16 -3.17 -18.14
C PHE A 48 17.07 -4.15 -16.97
N ALA A 49 16.21 -5.17 -17.03
CA ALA A 49 16.15 -6.21 -16.00
C ALA A 49 17.33 -7.20 -16.10
N TYR A 50 17.83 -7.45 -17.31
CA TYR A 50 18.86 -8.48 -17.54
C TYR A 50 20.29 -8.05 -17.15
N GLU A 51 20.61 -6.75 -17.19
CA GLU A 51 21.94 -6.21 -16.86
C GLU A 51 22.33 -6.47 -15.39
N ASP A 52 21.37 -6.39 -14.47
CA ASP A 52 21.64 -6.48 -13.03
C ASP A 52 22.03 -7.90 -12.59
N ILE A 53 21.44 -8.90 -13.26
CA ILE A 53 21.74 -10.34 -13.11
C ILE A 53 23.20 -10.64 -13.51
N PHE A 54 23.76 -9.88 -14.46
CA PHE A 54 25.12 -10.06 -14.97
C PHE A 54 26.22 -9.53 -14.03
N SER A 55 25.85 -8.87 -12.92
CA SER A 55 26.80 -8.40 -11.89
C SER A 55 27.22 -9.50 -10.90
N LEU A 56 26.57 -10.66 -10.94
CA LEU A 56 26.91 -11.85 -10.14
C LEU A 56 27.95 -12.70 -10.89
N ASN A 57 28.98 -13.12 -10.17
CA ASN A 57 29.98 -14.03 -10.72
C ASN A 57 29.38 -15.44 -10.77
N PHE A 58 29.00 -15.91 -11.97
CA PHE A 58 28.29 -17.18 -12.17
C PHE A 58 29.14 -18.41 -11.85
N GLU A 59 30.47 -18.27 -11.82
CA GLU A 59 31.40 -19.36 -11.52
C GLU A 59 31.41 -19.75 -10.03
N GLU A 60 31.06 -18.84 -9.13
CA GLU A 60 31.16 -19.01 -7.67
C GLU A 60 29.78 -19.15 -7.01
N ASP A 61 29.68 -20.00 -5.98
CA ASP A 61 28.40 -20.33 -5.33
C ASP A 61 27.81 -19.08 -4.65
N VAL A 62 26.54 -18.75 -4.93
CA VAL A 62 25.82 -17.60 -4.34
C VAL A 62 25.85 -17.61 -2.81
N THR A 63 26.01 -18.78 -2.18
CA THR A 63 26.19 -18.87 -0.72
C THR A 63 27.46 -18.21 -0.18
N VAL A 64 28.51 -18.07 -1.01
CA VAL A 64 29.78 -17.41 -0.66
C VAL A 64 29.69 -15.90 -0.89
N GLN A 65 28.93 -15.47 -1.90
CA GLN A 65 28.79 -14.08 -2.30
C GLN A 65 27.77 -13.29 -1.47
N LEU A 66 26.78 -13.96 -0.86
CA LEU A 66 25.75 -13.28 -0.08
C LEU A 66 26.17 -13.06 1.39
N LEU A 67 25.62 -11.99 2.00
CA LEU A 67 25.62 -11.82 3.45
C LEU A 67 25.05 -13.07 4.15
N PRO A 68 25.47 -13.35 5.40
CA PRO A 68 24.87 -14.45 6.16
C PRO A 68 23.35 -14.26 6.27
N LEU A 69 22.60 -15.35 6.13
CA LEU A 69 21.13 -15.36 6.06
C LEU A 69 20.45 -14.56 7.18
N ASP A 70 21.02 -14.55 8.38
CA ASP A 70 20.50 -13.81 9.53
C ASP A 70 20.57 -12.29 9.32
N THR A 71 21.65 -11.77 8.72
CA THR A 71 21.77 -10.35 8.36
C THR A 71 20.79 -9.96 7.26
N ILE A 72 20.52 -10.85 6.30
CA ILE A 72 19.53 -10.61 5.25
C ILE A 72 18.13 -10.50 5.86
N VAL A 73 17.80 -11.38 6.81
CA VAL A 73 16.52 -11.35 7.54
C VAL A 73 16.35 -10.03 8.31
N ASP A 74 17.40 -9.53 8.97
CA ASP A 74 17.36 -8.25 9.68
C ASP A 74 17.20 -7.04 8.76
N ILE A 75 17.78 -7.08 7.56
CA ILE A 75 17.55 -6.06 6.53
C ILE A 75 16.09 -6.14 6.07
N ALA A 76 15.60 -7.33 5.71
CA ALA A 76 14.22 -7.53 5.26
C ALA A 76 13.20 -7.05 6.30
N PHE A 77 13.44 -7.28 7.59
CA PHE A 77 12.57 -6.79 8.66
C PHE A 77 12.46 -5.25 8.68
N ARG A 78 13.52 -4.53 8.35
CA ARG A 78 13.50 -3.05 8.34
C ARG A 78 12.78 -2.47 7.13
N HIS A 79 12.81 -3.18 6.00
CA HIS A 79 12.25 -2.70 4.73
C HIS A 79 10.86 -3.26 4.42
N SER A 80 10.41 -4.30 5.12
CA SER A 80 9.12 -4.96 4.88
C SER A 80 7.91 -4.04 5.12
N PRO A 81 7.07 -3.78 4.08
CA PRO A 81 5.83 -3.02 4.24
C PRO A 81 4.79 -3.73 5.11
N THR A 82 4.76 -5.08 5.06
CA THR A 82 3.81 -5.89 5.83
C THR A 82 4.10 -5.81 7.32
N LEU A 83 5.38 -5.80 7.71
CA LEU A 83 5.76 -5.62 9.11
C LEU A 83 5.39 -4.23 9.62
N ARG A 84 5.67 -3.19 8.83
CA ARG A 84 5.28 -1.80 9.15
C ARG A 84 3.77 -1.65 9.32
N PHE A 85 2.97 -2.35 8.52
CA PHE A 85 1.51 -2.37 8.66
C PHE A 85 1.09 -2.93 10.03
N HIS A 86 1.63 -4.09 10.43
CA HIS A 86 1.31 -4.69 11.71
C HIS A 86 1.82 -3.88 12.91
N GLU A 87 2.99 -3.23 12.79
CA GLU A 87 3.47 -2.30 13.81
C GLU A 87 2.54 -1.07 13.96
N GLY A 88 1.96 -0.60 12.84
CA GLY A 88 0.91 0.41 12.85
C GLY A 88 -0.34 -0.04 13.61
N GLU A 89 -0.77 -1.29 13.45
CA GLU A 89 -1.89 -1.86 14.20
C GLU A 89 -1.60 -1.89 15.71
N VAL A 90 -0.37 -2.23 16.12
CA VAL A 90 0.06 -2.16 17.53
C VAL A 90 0.00 -0.72 18.04
N GLY A 91 0.44 0.26 17.24
CA GLY A 91 0.34 1.69 17.57
C GLY A 91 -1.11 2.12 17.80
N ALA A 92 -2.03 1.71 16.91
CA ALA A 92 -3.46 1.98 17.02
C ALA A 92 -4.07 1.32 18.27
N ALA A 93 -3.77 0.05 18.53
CA ALA A 93 -4.24 -0.67 19.71
C ALA A 93 -3.73 -0.03 21.01
N ARG A 94 -2.47 0.43 21.03
CA ARG A 94 -1.90 1.15 22.17
C ARG A 94 -2.64 2.47 22.43
N ALA A 95 -2.99 3.20 21.37
CA ALA A 95 -3.81 4.41 21.49
C ALA A 95 -5.21 4.09 22.05
N GLN A 96 -5.83 2.98 21.67
CA GLN A 96 -7.11 2.53 22.22
C GLN A 96 -7.03 2.21 23.72
N VAL A 97 -5.93 1.61 24.20
CA VAL A 97 -5.69 1.41 25.64
C VAL A 97 -5.62 2.75 26.37
N ILE A 98 -4.92 3.75 25.80
CA ILE A 98 -4.83 5.09 26.38
C ILE A 98 -6.21 5.76 26.42
N LEU A 99 -6.99 5.64 25.34
CA LEU A 99 -8.35 6.16 25.28
C LEU A 99 -9.27 5.49 26.32
N ALA A 100 -9.17 4.17 26.50
CA ALA A 100 -9.92 3.45 27.52
C ALA A 100 -9.55 3.87 28.95
N LYS A 101 -8.26 4.17 29.22
CA LYS A 101 -7.84 4.75 30.50
C LYS A 101 -8.37 6.17 30.72
N ARG A 102 -8.57 6.92 29.64
CA ARG A 102 -9.14 8.27 29.65
C ARG A 102 -10.66 8.26 29.44
N SER A 103 -11.33 7.12 29.66
CA SER A 103 -12.80 6.99 29.53
C SER A 103 -13.59 8.01 30.35
N TRP A 104 -12.94 8.67 31.31
CA TRP A 104 -13.53 9.73 32.13
C TRP A 104 -13.71 11.08 31.40
N HIS A 105 -12.94 11.35 30.34
CA HIS A 105 -12.94 12.66 29.66
C HIS A 105 -14.32 13.07 29.08
N PRO A 106 -15.17 12.16 28.54
CA PRO A 106 -16.47 12.53 28.00
C PRO A 106 -17.49 12.96 29.07
N TYR A 107 -17.25 12.63 30.34
CA TYR A 107 -18.16 12.97 31.44
C TYR A 107 -18.00 14.41 31.95
N ILE A 108 -16.99 15.13 31.45
CA ILE A 108 -16.78 16.55 31.72
C ILE A 108 -17.24 17.30 30.47
N SER A 109 -18.35 18.03 30.59
CA SER A 109 -18.84 18.89 29.52
C SER A 109 -18.94 20.34 30.02
N THR A 110 -18.46 21.26 29.19
CA THR A 110 -18.65 22.69 29.38
C THR A 110 -19.67 23.17 28.36
N PHE A 111 -20.65 23.95 28.80
CA PHE A 111 -21.65 24.51 27.91
C PHE A 111 -21.75 26.02 28.11
N ALA A 112 -21.89 26.73 27.00
CA ALA A 112 -22.20 28.15 26.99
C ALA A 112 -23.42 28.32 26.09
N SER A 113 -24.49 28.90 26.64
CA SER A 113 -25.70 29.21 25.91
C SER A 113 -26.02 30.69 26.06
N SER A 114 -26.33 31.31 24.92
CA SER A 114 -26.83 32.68 24.84
C SER A 114 -28.22 32.59 24.23
N SER A 115 -29.26 32.89 25.02
CA SER A 115 -30.64 32.89 24.54
C SER A 115 -31.17 34.32 24.47
N TYR A 116 -31.61 34.71 23.27
CA TYR A 116 -32.26 35.98 23.00
C TYR A 116 -33.64 35.70 22.40
N GLY A 117 -34.70 36.20 23.05
CA GLY A 117 -36.08 36.03 22.58
C GLY A 117 -37.10 36.49 23.61
N SER A 118 -38.29 36.91 23.15
CA SER A 118 -39.41 37.19 24.05
C SER A 118 -40.00 35.87 24.54
N GLN A 119 -39.71 35.50 25.78
CA GLN A 119 -40.52 34.49 26.46
C GLN A 119 -41.87 35.13 26.78
N ASN A 120 -42.86 34.89 25.93
CA ASN A 120 -44.25 35.00 26.36
C ASN A 120 -44.51 33.85 27.33
N ILE A 121 -44.02 33.96 28.57
CA ILE A 121 -44.65 33.22 29.66
C ILE A 121 -46.10 33.71 29.62
N ALA A 122 -47.07 32.84 29.40
CA ALA A 122 -48.49 33.18 29.29
C ALA A 122 -49.09 33.64 30.63
N LEU A 123 -48.35 34.42 31.42
CA LEU A 123 -48.86 35.24 32.49
C LEU A 123 -49.28 36.56 31.85
N ASN A 124 -50.50 36.61 31.33
CA ASN A 124 -51.19 37.87 31.03
C ASN A 124 -51.32 38.64 32.36
N THR A 125 -50.27 39.33 32.77
CA THR A 125 -50.34 40.29 33.87
C THR A 125 -51.00 41.52 33.29
N TYR A 126 -52.33 41.50 33.29
CA TYR A 126 -53.15 42.63 32.88
C TYR A 126 -52.86 43.79 33.82
N ASN A 127 -52.35 44.91 33.28
CA ASN A 127 -52.14 46.13 34.04
C ASN A 127 -53.37 47.04 33.89
N PRO A 128 -54.27 47.12 34.89
CA PRO A 128 -55.50 47.92 34.81
C PRO A 128 -55.25 49.43 34.77
N ALA A 129 -54.04 49.91 35.08
CA ALA A 129 -53.72 51.33 35.05
C ALA A 129 -53.36 51.85 33.65
N THR A 130 -52.90 50.98 32.73
CA THR A 130 -52.46 51.38 31.37
C THR A 130 -53.15 50.63 30.24
N GLY A 131 -54.00 49.64 30.54
CA GLY A 131 -54.80 48.93 29.54
C GLY A 131 -54.00 48.06 28.55
N SER A 132 -52.76 47.69 28.88
CA SER A 132 -51.81 47.01 27.98
C SER A 132 -51.25 45.72 28.58
N ASN A 133 -51.02 44.70 27.75
CA ASN A 133 -50.26 43.50 28.13
C ASN A 133 -48.75 43.81 28.09
N GLN A 134 -48.02 43.60 29.21
CA GLN A 134 -46.56 43.74 29.24
C GLN A 134 -45.88 42.46 28.74
N THR A 135 -45.16 42.53 27.62
CA THR A 135 -44.27 41.47 27.16
C THR A 135 -42.88 41.69 27.76
N GLN A 136 -42.43 40.81 28.66
CA GLN A 136 -41.07 40.86 29.18
C GLN A 136 -40.14 40.06 28.24
N ALA A 137 -39.28 40.77 27.51
CA ALA A 137 -38.16 40.15 26.82
C ALA A 137 -37.06 39.86 27.86
N THR A 138 -36.76 38.59 28.11
CA THR A 138 -35.71 38.18 29.03
C THR A 138 -34.49 37.75 28.23
N ASN A 139 -33.41 38.51 28.35
CA ASN A 139 -32.11 38.16 27.79
C ASN A 139 -31.32 37.39 28.85
N GLY A 140 -30.88 36.18 28.54
CA GLY A 140 -30.13 35.33 29.46
C GLY A 140 -28.86 34.80 28.82
N TYR A 141 -27.73 35.00 29.49
CA TYR A 141 -26.48 34.32 29.20
C TYR A 141 -26.23 33.30 30.30
N THR A 142 -26.10 32.03 29.94
CA THR A 142 -25.76 30.96 30.89
C THR A 142 -24.43 30.35 30.47
N ILE A 143 -23.47 30.39 31.39
CA ILE A 143 -22.22 29.65 31.28
C ILE A 143 -22.17 28.66 32.44
N GLY A 144 -21.89 27.40 32.14
CA GLY A 144 -21.87 26.35 33.15
C GLY A 144 -20.97 25.19 32.73
N ALA A 145 -20.52 24.44 33.72
CA ALA A 145 -19.87 23.15 33.53
C ALA A 145 -20.71 22.08 34.20
N THR A 146 -20.93 20.97 33.52
CA THR A 146 -21.66 19.82 34.04
C THR A 146 -20.74 18.62 34.08
N ILE A 147 -20.72 17.94 35.22
CA ILE A 147 -20.04 16.65 35.39
C ILE A 147 -21.12 15.60 35.63
N VAL A 148 -21.26 14.63 34.72
CA VAL A 148 -22.22 13.52 34.87
C VAL A 148 -21.43 12.22 34.99
N LEU A 149 -21.30 11.70 36.22
CA LEU A 149 -20.57 10.46 36.50
C LEU A 149 -21.54 9.31 36.81
N PRO A 150 -21.89 8.45 35.83
CA PRO A 150 -22.67 7.27 36.12
C PRO A 150 -21.83 6.26 36.93
N LEU A 151 -22.46 5.62 37.92
CA LEU A 151 -21.78 4.64 38.79
C LEU A 151 -21.19 3.45 38.00
N SER A 152 -21.77 3.14 36.83
CA SER A 152 -21.28 2.11 35.90
C SER A 152 -19.87 2.37 35.38
N VAL A 153 -19.38 3.62 35.40
CA VAL A 153 -18.01 3.94 34.99
C VAL A 153 -16.99 3.24 35.87
N PHE A 154 -17.24 3.16 37.18
CA PHE A 154 -16.32 2.53 38.13
C PHE A 154 -16.25 1.01 37.96
N THR A 155 -17.34 0.37 37.55
CA THR A 155 -17.38 -1.08 37.33
C THR A 155 -16.94 -1.48 35.92
N GLN A 156 -17.28 -0.69 34.89
CA GLN A 156 -16.99 -1.02 33.49
C GLN A 156 -15.61 -0.59 33.01
N THR A 157 -15.06 0.52 33.52
CA THR A 157 -13.75 1.03 33.09
C THR A 157 -12.60 0.03 33.28
N PRO A 158 -12.42 -0.64 34.44
CA PRO A 158 -11.33 -1.59 34.60
C PRO A 158 -11.44 -2.78 33.63
N VAL A 159 -12.65 -3.31 33.42
CA VAL A 159 -12.92 -4.40 32.47
C VAL A 159 -12.61 -3.95 31.03
N LYS A 160 -13.01 -2.73 30.66
CA LYS A 160 -12.72 -2.16 29.35
C LYS A 160 -11.22 -1.95 29.13
N ILE A 161 -10.49 -1.49 30.14
CA ILE A 161 -9.03 -1.35 30.07
C ILE A 161 -8.37 -2.71 29.88
N ASP A 162 -8.80 -3.73 30.63
CA ASP A 162 -8.24 -5.07 30.49
C ASP A 162 -8.52 -5.66 29.11
N MET A 163 -9.75 -5.54 28.61
CA MET A 163 -10.13 -5.93 27.24
C MET A 163 -9.21 -5.29 26.19
N MET A 164 -8.98 -3.97 26.27
CA MET A 164 -8.09 -3.28 25.32
C MET A 164 -6.61 -3.69 25.49
N ARG A 165 -6.18 -4.08 26.69
CA ARG A 165 -4.82 -4.62 26.91
C ARG A 165 -4.65 -6.00 26.28
N GLN A 166 -5.65 -6.87 26.39
CA GLN A 166 -5.61 -8.17 25.70
C GLN A 166 -5.63 -7.98 24.18
N GLU A 167 -6.40 -7.00 23.70
CA GLU A 167 -6.41 -6.63 22.28
C GLU A 167 -5.02 -6.13 21.80
N LEU A 168 -4.35 -5.28 22.59
CA LEU A 168 -2.97 -4.86 22.31
C LEU A 168 -2.02 -6.06 22.23
N LYS A 169 -2.06 -6.97 23.22
CA LYS A 169 -1.24 -8.19 23.21
C LYS A 169 -1.51 -9.07 21.98
N LYS A 170 -2.76 -9.13 21.52
CA LYS A 170 -3.12 -9.85 20.29
C LYS A 170 -2.41 -9.25 19.07
N PHE A 171 -2.38 -7.92 18.94
CA PHE A 171 -1.66 -7.26 17.85
C PHE A 171 -0.13 -7.39 17.97
N GLU A 172 0.42 -7.35 19.18
CA GLU A 172 1.85 -7.63 19.42
C GLU A 172 2.21 -9.06 18.98
N ALA A 173 1.39 -10.05 19.34
CA ALA A 173 1.57 -11.43 18.89
C ALA A 173 1.47 -11.58 17.36
N ARG A 174 0.62 -10.79 16.69
CA ARG A 174 0.55 -10.76 15.21
C ARG A 174 1.83 -10.25 14.57
N VAL A 175 2.49 -9.26 15.18
CA VAL A 175 3.80 -8.78 14.71
C VAL A 175 4.83 -9.91 14.78
N ASP A 176 4.86 -10.64 15.90
CA ASP A 176 5.80 -11.77 16.06
C ASP A 176 5.49 -12.92 15.08
N GLU A 177 4.20 -13.21 14.84
CA GLU A 177 3.78 -14.17 13.83
C GLU A 177 4.21 -13.73 12.42
N ALA A 178 4.02 -12.45 12.08
CA ALA A 178 4.43 -11.88 10.80
C ALA A 178 5.95 -11.95 10.61
N LYS A 179 6.74 -11.65 11.64
CA LYS A 179 8.21 -11.82 11.62
C LYS A 179 8.62 -13.26 11.36
N LEU A 180 8.00 -14.21 12.07
CA LEU A 180 8.30 -15.63 11.91
C LEU A 180 7.93 -16.13 10.50
N ARG A 181 6.79 -15.68 9.97
CA ARG A 181 6.32 -16.00 8.62
C ARG A 181 7.28 -15.46 7.57
N LEU A 182 7.62 -14.18 7.65
CA LEU A 182 8.56 -13.53 6.74
C LEU A 182 9.94 -14.19 6.80
N ARG A 183 10.44 -14.53 7.99
CA ARG A 183 11.70 -15.28 8.15
C ARG A 183 11.65 -16.62 7.41
N ARG A 184 10.57 -17.39 7.55
CA ARG A 184 10.43 -18.68 6.85
C ARG A 184 10.37 -18.50 5.33
N GLU A 185 9.68 -17.47 4.87
CA GLU A 185 9.56 -17.14 3.45
C GLU A 185 10.93 -16.79 2.86
N ILE A 186 11.70 -15.92 3.53
CA ILE A 186 13.07 -15.56 3.13
C ILE A 186 13.98 -16.78 3.07
N ILE A 187 13.93 -17.66 4.09
CA ILE A 187 14.74 -18.88 4.11
C ILE A 187 14.38 -19.79 2.92
N SER A 188 13.08 -19.97 2.65
CA SER A 188 12.61 -20.79 1.53
C SER A 188 13.08 -20.23 0.19
N GLU A 189 12.89 -18.92 -0.02
CA GLU A 189 13.22 -18.25 -1.28
C GLU A 189 14.73 -18.17 -1.51
N TYR A 190 15.51 -17.98 -0.44
CA TYR A 190 16.97 -18.07 -0.47
C TYR A 190 17.45 -19.42 -1.03
N PHE A 191 16.92 -20.53 -0.50
CA PHE A 191 17.33 -21.85 -0.97
C PHE A 191 16.84 -22.17 -2.38
N LYS A 192 15.68 -21.63 -2.80
CA LYS A 192 15.25 -21.72 -4.20
C LYS A 192 16.21 -20.99 -5.14
N LEU A 193 16.60 -19.76 -4.80
CA LEU A 193 17.56 -18.97 -5.58
C LEU A 193 18.90 -19.70 -5.73
N VAL A 194 19.47 -20.18 -4.62
CA VAL A 194 20.73 -20.96 -4.62
C VAL A 194 20.59 -22.21 -5.48
N THR A 195 19.47 -22.91 -5.38
CA THR A 195 19.22 -24.13 -6.17
C THR A 195 19.09 -23.80 -7.66
N ALA A 196 18.35 -22.74 -8.01
CA ALA A 196 18.16 -22.32 -9.39
C ALA A 196 19.49 -21.89 -10.05
N GLN A 197 20.37 -21.21 -9.30
CA GLN A 197 21.72 -20.86 -9.77
C GLN A 197 22.56 -22.12 -10.05
N ARG A 198 22.56 -23.08 -9.11
CA ARG A 198 23.32 -24.33 -9.28
C ARG A 198 22.84 -25.14 -10.48
N LEU A 199 21.54 -25.24 -10.70
CA LEU A 199 20.99 -25.90 -11.89
C LEU A 199 21.37 -25.14 -13.17
N LEU A 200 21.34 -23.81 -13.16
CA LEU A 200 21.74 -23.01 -14.31
C LEU A 200 23.20 -23.29 -14.71
N LYS A 201 24.10 -23.44 -13.73
CA LYS A 201 25.49 -23.84 -13.97
C LYS A 201 25.59 -25.22 -14.64
N ILE A 202 24.87 -26.21 -14.11
CA ILE A 202 24.84 -27.58 -14.69
C ILE A 202 24.35 -27.56 -16.14
N ILE A 203 23.27 -26.81 -16.42
CA ILE A 203 22.71 -26.72 -17.77
C ILE A 203 23.61 -25.91 -18.71
N SER A 204 24.33 -24.91 -18.21
CA SER A 204 25.37 -24.21 -18.98
C SER A 204 26.48 -25.15 -19.44
N GLU A 205 26.96 -26.03 -18.55
CA GLU A 205 27.94 -27.07 -18.88
C GLU A 205 27.39 -28.10 -19.90
N ASP A 206 26.10 -28.43 -19.83
CA ASP A 206 25.42 -29.30 -20.80
C ASP A 206 25.37 -28.65 -22.20
N VAL A 207 25.04 -27.36 -22.30
CA VAL A 207 25.07 -26.62 -23.57
C VAL A 207 26.47 -26.59 -24.17
N GLN A 208 27.50 -26.38 -23.35
CA GLN A 208 28.90 -26.42 -23.81
C GLN A 208 29.25 -27.80 -24.36
N THR A 209 28.89 -28.87 -23.65
CA THR A 209 29.15 -30.26 -24.07
C THR A 209 28.40 -30.62 -25.36
N ALA A 210 27.12 -30.25 -25.46
CA ALA A 210 26.31 -30.47 -26.65
C ALA A 210 26.83 -29.69 -27.87
N THR A 211 27.35 -28.47 -27.64
CA THR A 211 27.96 -27.65 -28.70
C THR A 211 29.28 -28.26 -29.19
N LEU A 212 30.13 -28.73 -28.28
CA LEU A 212 31.36 -29.45 -28.65
C LEU A 212 31.04 -30.72 -29.45
N THR A 213 30.01 -31.47 -29.04
CA THR A 213 29.55 -32.68 -29.74
C THR A 213 29.06 -32.35 -31.15
N LEU A 214 28.31 -31.25 -31.32
CA LEU A 214 27.86 -30.77 -32.62
C LEU A 214 29.04 -30.39 -33.52
N ASN A 215 30.05 -29.69 -32.98
CA ASN A 215 31.26 -29.31 -33.73
C ASN A 215 32.02 -30.55 -34.23
N ILE A 216 32.17 -31.58 -33.39
CA ILE A 216 32.79 -32.86 -33.79
C ILE A 216 31.96 -33.54 -34.89
N ALA A 217 30.63 -33.58 -34.73
CA ALA A 217 29.72 -34.16 -35.70
C ALA A 217 29.75 -33.44 -37.05
N GLU A 218 29.91 -32.11 -37.04
CA GLU A 218 30.03 -31.30 -38.25
C GLU A 218 31.29 -31.66 -39.04
N VAL A 219 32.44 -31.82 -38.37
CA VAL A 219 33.68 -32.29 -38.99
C VAL A 219 33.52 -33.69 -39.58
N GLN A 220 32.90 -34.62 -38.84
CA GLN A 220 32.68 -35.98 -39.31
C GLN A 220 31.70 -36.06 -40.50
N PHE A 221 30.69 -35.20 -40.50
CA PHE A 221 29.72 -35.08 -41.59
C PHE A 221 30.39 -34.51 -42.86
N GLN A 222 31.22 -33.47 -42.73
CA GLN A 222 32.00 -32.91 -43.83
C GLN A 222 32.97 -33.95 -44.43
N ASN A 223 33.55 -34.82 -43.61
CA ASN A 223 34.41 -35.91 -44.05
C ASN A 223 33.63 -37.12 -44.60
N GLY A 224 32.30 -37.08 -44.65
CA GLY A 224 31.44 -38.17 -45.14
C GLY A 224 31.37 -39.39 -44.22
N THR A 225 31.94 -39.31 -43.01
CA THR A 225 31.98 -40.42 -42.04
C THR A 225 30.73 -40.52 -41.16
N LEU A 226 29.90 -39.47 -41.10
CA LEU A 226 28.66 -39.42 -40.34
C LEU A 226 27.45 -39.30 -41.27
N PRO A 227 26.40 -40.15 -41.13
CA PRO A 227 25.22 -40.06 -41.97
C PRO A 227 24.36 -38.82 -41.62
N PRO A 228 23.62 -38.23 -42.58
CA PRO A 228 22.78 -37.06 -42.34
C PRO A 228 21.74 -37.22 -41.23
N SER A 229 21.21 -38.43 -41.02
CA SER A 229 20.25 -38.72 -39.96
C SER A 229 20.84 -38.56 -38.56
N GLU A 230 22.08 -39.03 -38.36
CA GLU A 230 22.78 -38.89 -37.08
C GLU A 230 23.22 -37.45 -36.83
N PHE A 231 23.68 -36.74 -37.87
CA PHE A 231 23.98 -35.31 -37.76
C PHE A 231 22.75 -34.49 -37.33
N SER A 232 21.59 -34.76 -37.95
CA SER A 232 20.32 -34.12 -37.58
C SER A 232 19.92 -34.43 -36.13
N ARG A 233 20.13 -35.67 -35.67
CA ARG A 233 19.87 -36.07 -34.29
C ARG A 233 20.75 -35.29 -33.29
N ILE A 234 22.05 -35.16 -33.57
CA ILE A 234 22.99 -34.40 -32.72
C ILE A 234 22.62 -32.92 -32.68
N LYS A 235 22.27 -32.34 -33.84
CA LYS A 235 21.80 -30.95 -33.92
C LYS A 235 20.51 -30.73 -33.11
N ASN A 236 19.59 -31.69 -33.14
CA ASN A 236 18.38 -31.64 -32.31
C ASN A 236 18.72 -31.70 -30.80
N LEU A 237 19.65 -32.56 -30.38
CA LEU A 237 20.11 -32.61 -28.99
C LEU A 237 20.71 -31.28 -28.52
N GLN A 238 21.52 -30.62 -29.35
CA GLN A 238 22.05 -29.29 -29.06
C GLN A 238 20.95 -28.23 -28.95
N THR A 239 19.92 -28.32 -29.80
CA THR A 239 18.75 -27.43 -29.74
C THR A 239 17.97 -27.62 -28.44
N ILE A 240 17.80 -28.88 -27.98
CA ILE A 240 17.14 -29.22 -26.72
C ILE A 240 17.96 -28.70 -25.53
N ALA A 241 19.27 -28.92 -25.51
CA ALA A 241 20.15 -28.41 -24.45
C ALA A 241 20.05 -26.87 -24.34
N ARG A 242 20.09 -26.17 -25.47
CA ARG A 242 19.92 -24.71 -25.51
C ARG A 242 18.54 -24.27 -25.01
N THR A 243 17.49 -24.99 -25.37
CA THR A 243 16.13 -24.71 -24.89
C THR A 243 16.05 -24.87 -23.36
N ASN A 244 16.64 -25.94 -22.82
CA ASN A 244 16.69 -26.17 -21.38
C ASN A 244 17.46 -25.07 -20.66
N TYR A 245 18.53 -24.54 -21.26
CA TYR A 245 19.26 -23.39 -20.72
C TYR A 245 18.39 -22.15 -20.59
N GLU A 246 17.67 -21.77 -21.65
CA GLU A 246 16.78 -20.60 -21.61
C GLU A 246 15.69 -20.75 -20.56
N LEU A 247 15.12 -21.95 -20.41
CA LEU A 247 14.13 -22.25 -19.37
C LEU A 247 14.72 -22.13 -17.96
N GLN A 248 15.92 -22.68 -17.74
CA GLN A 248 16.58 -22.63 -16.43
C GLN A 248 17.07 -21.23 -16.10
N PHE A 249 17.53 -20.47 -17.09
CA PHE A 249 17.90 -19.07 -16.94
C PHE A 249 16.69 -18.24 -16.48
N ARG A 250 15.54 -18.42 -17.13
CA ARG A 250 14.29 -17.76 -16.72
C ARG A 250 13.90 -18.10 -15.28
N GLU A 251 14.04 -19.36 -14.88
CA GLU A 251 13.74 -19.79 -13.50
C GLU A 251 14.65 -19.10 -12.49
N PHE A 252 15.96 -19.04 -12.78
CA PHE A 252 16.92 -18.30 -11.96
C PHE A 252 16.60 -16.81 -11.89
N ALA A 253 16.34 -16.16 -13.03
CA ALA A 253 15.97 -14.74 -13.07
C ALA A 253 14.69 -14.46 -12.26
N THR A 254 13.72 -15.36 -12.33
CA THR A 254 12.48 -15.25 -11.55
C THR A 254 12.75 -15.35 -10.06
N ALA A 255 13.53 -16.36 -9.63
CA ALA A 255 13.91 -16.52 -8.22
C ALA A 255 14.73 -15.33 -7.71
N TYR A 256 15.58 -14.74 -8.55
CA TYR A 256 16.37 -13.55 -8.22
C TYR A 256 15.47 -12.36 -7.88
N PHE A 257 14.58 -11.97 -8.80
CA PHE A 257 13.70 -10.82 -8.58
C PHE A 257 12.66 -11.06 -7.48
N GLN A 258 12.19 -12.30 -7.31
CA GLN A 258 11.30 -12.64 -6.20
C GLN A 258 11.98 -12.47 -4.85
N PHE A 259 13.24 -12.91 -4.74
CA PHE A 259 14.03 -12.72 -3.53
C PHE A 259 14.29 -11.24 -3.25
N GLU A 260 14.70 -10.47 -4.27
CA GLU A 260 14.92 -9.03 -4.15
C GLU A 260 13.66 -8.29 -3.68
N ALA A 261 12.51 -8.57 -4.32
CA ALA A 261 11.22 -8.00 -3.93
C ALA A 261 10.82 -8.36 -2.49
N LEU A 262 11.20 -9.55 -2.01
CA LEU A 262 10.89 -10.02 -0.65
C LEU A 262 11.77 -9.31 0.40
N VAL A 263 13.05 -9.10 0.12
CA VAL A 263 13.97 -8.40 1.03
C VAL A 263 13.74 -6.89 0.99
N GLY A 264 13.31 -6.35 -0.15
CA GLY A 264 13.00 -4.92 -0.32
C GLY A 264 14.24 -4.03 -0.47
N VAL A 265 15.39 -4.62 -0.79
CA VAL A 265 16.65 -3.96 -1.18
C VAL A 265 17.24 -4.68 -2.39
N GLU A 266 17.93 -3.94 -3.24
CA GLU A 266 18.56 -4.47 -4.45
C GLU A 266 19.68 -5.46 -4.09
N MET A 267 19.90 -6.49 -4.92
CA MET A 267 20.83 -7.57 -4.59
C MET A 267 22.27 -7.08 -4.42
N PHE A 268 22.66 -6.01 -5.13
CA PHE A 268 24.00 -5.43 -5.02
C PHE A 268 24.30 -4.93 -3.59
N GLU A 269 23.29 -4.50 -2.83
CA GLU A 269 23.44 -4.05 -1.43
C GLU A 269 23.64 -5.24 -0.47
N ILE A 270 23.16 -6.42 -0.85
CA ILE A 270 23.25 -7.67 -0.08
C ILE A 270 24.50 -8.48 -0.45
N LYS A 271 25.15 -8.12 -1.56
CA LYS A 271 26.41 -8.70 -2.00
C LYS A 271 27.49 -8.39 -0.97
N ARG A 272 28.12 -9.42 -0.44
CA ARG A 272 29.26 -9.28 0.46
C ARG A 272 30.39 -8.60 -0.32
N ALA A 273 30.83 -7.43 0.13
CA ALA A 273 32.04 -6.79 -0.41
C ALA A 273 33.20 -7.78 -0.26
N ASN A 274 33.90 -8.06 -1.36
CA ASN A 274 34.98 -9.04 -1.49
C ASN A 274 35.84 -9.20 -0.22
N HIS A 275 36.07 -10.44 0.19
CA HIS A 275 37.25 -10.78 0.99
C HIS A 275 38.51 -10.60 0.13
N PRO A 276 39.63 -10.11 0.71
CA PRO A 276 40.91 -9.94 0.02
C PRO A 276 41.54 -11.27 -0.42
#